data_AF-A0A839QQT1-F1
#
_entry.id   AF-A0A839QQT1-F1
#
_cell.length_a   1.000
_cell.length_b   1.000
_cell.length_c   1.000
_cell.angle_alpha   90.00
_cell.angle_beta   90.00
_cell.angle_gamma   90.00
#
_symmetry.space_group_name_H-M   'P 1'
#
loop_
_entity.id
_entity.type
_entity.pdbx_description
1 polymer ?
#
loop_
_entity_poly.entity_id
_entity_poly.type
_entity_poly.pdbx_seq_one_letter_code
_entity_poly.pdbx_strand_id
1 'polypeptide(L)'
;MINSSNDRASRTSQRSISELITSIKAEVTGVVQREIAIAKKEITDIVVKAGITAALAAVLVFFLLSAWVMLLFTAAWGLVALGLSPWLSFLIVAAALIVLGLILGLAAFLVAKRIKGPTTTVETATSAVGAVQGKRPVNAADYDDAYEELYGKQVAARSVEKTKARA
;
A
#
# COMPACT_ATOMS: atom_id res chain seq x y z
N MET A 1 43.28 47.58 35.87
CA MET A 1 42.48 46.51 35.25
C MET A 1 41.01 46.86 35.42
N ILE A 2 40.36 47.42 34.39
CA ILE A 2 38.92 47.76 34.40
C ILE A 2 38.19 46.72 33.55
N ASN A 3 37.10 46.21 34.11
CA ASN A 3 36.32 45.04 33.69
C ASN A 3 35.47 45.32 32.43
N SER A 4 35.72 44.61 31.32
CA SER A 4 35.00 44.74 30.02
C SER A 4 33.96 43.63 29.76
N SER A 5 33.23 43.17 30.77
CA SER A 5 32.30 42.03 30.61
C SER A 5 30.83 42.38 30.36
N ASN A 6 30.42 43.66 30.21
CA ASN A 6 28.99 44.02 30.19
C ASN A 6 28.37 44.40 28.83
N ASP A 7 29.11 44.41 27.72
CA ASP A 7 28.57 44.87 26.41
C ASP A 7 27.76 43.82 25.63
N ARG A 8 27.62 42.59 26.15
CA ARG A 8 26.75 41.56 25.56
C ARG A 8 25.33 41.54 26.15
N ALA A 9 25.12 42.13 27.33
CA ALA A 9 23.83 42.06 28.02
C ALA A 9 22.81 43.12 27.54
N SER A 10 23.26 44.25 27.01
CA SER A 10 22.41 45.40 26.64
C SER A 10 21.85 45.36 25.20
N ARG A 11 22.26 44.41 24.35
CA ARG A 11 21.66 44.19 23.02
C ARG A 11 20.48 43.22 22.99
N THR A 12 20.10 42.68 24.16
CA THR A 12 19.03 41.68 24.27
C THR A 12 17.67 42.29 24.68
N SER A 13 17.62 43.50 25.22
CA SER A 13 16.44 44.00 25.93
C SER A 13 15.36 44.71 25.10
N GLN A 14 15.47 44.76 23.76
CA GLN A 14 14.41 45.39 22.95
C GLN A 14 14.10 44.67 21.64
N ARG A 15 14.34 43.35 21.57
CA ARG A 15 13.69 42.56 20.53
C ARG A 15 12.20 42.54 20.86
N SER A 16 11.38 43.13 19.99
CA SER A 16 9.95 43.24 20.26
C SER A 16 9.31 41.84 20.33
N ILE A 17 8.24 41.66 21.10
CA ILE A 17 7.46 40.40 21.13
C ILE A 17 7.07 39.98 19.70
N SER A 18 6.82 40.97 18.83
CA SER A 18 6.56 40.77 17.40
C SER A 18 7.73 40.09 16.66
N GLU A 19 8.98 40.44 16.99
CA GLU A 19 10.18 39.83 16.39
C GLU A 19 10.49 38.42 16.93
N LEU A 20 10.09 38.08 18.16
CA LEU A 20 10.20 36.72 18.71
C LEU A 20 9.20 35.76 18.03
N ILE A 21 7.95 36.20 17.91
CA ILE A 21 6.91 35.42 17.22
C ILE A 21 7.30 35.22 15.76
N THR A 22 7.86 36.25 15.12
CA THR A 22 8.36 36.16 13.75
C THR A 22 9.52 35.17 13.61
N SER A 23 10.47 35.14 14.56
CA SER A 23 11.57 34.17 14.51
C SER A 23 11.12 32.73 14.77
N ILE A 24 10.20 32.51 15.72
CA ILE A 24 9.67 31.16 15.99
C ILE A 24 8.91 30.63 14.76
N LYS A 25 8.09 31.47 14.11
CA LYS A 25 7.40 31.09 12.86
C LYS A 25 8.40 30.74 11.75
N ALA A 26 9.48 31.48 11.62
CA ALA A 26 10.53 31.20 10.64
C ALA A 26 11.24 29.87 10.92
N GLU A 27 11.52 29.55 12.19
CA GLU A 27 12.13 28.28 12.59
C GLU A 27 11.22 27.08 12.31
N VAL A 28 9.95 27.17 12.69
CA VAL A 28 8.95 26.12 12.44
C VAL A 28 8.78 25.90 10.92
N THR A 29 8.69 26.98 10.15
CA THR A 29 8.63 26.90 8.68
C THR A 29 9.90 26.23 8.12
N GLY A 30 11.06 26.56 8.68
CA GLY A 30 12.33 25.93 8.32
C GLY A 30 12.37 24.43 8.63
N VAL A 31 11.82 23.98 9.76
CA VAL A 31 11.73 22.54 10.10
C VAL A 31 10.86 21.81 9.09
N VAL A 32 9.67 22.33 8.81
CA VAL A 32 8.74 21.71 7.85
C VAL A 32 9.36 21.60 6.47
N GLN A 33 10.00 22.67 5.97
CA GLN A 33 10.66 22.63 4.66
C GLN A 33 11.82 21.63 4.61
N ARG A 34 12.59 21.49 5.70
CA ARG A 34 13.66 20.48 5.79
C ARG A 34 13.10 19.06 5.75
N GLU A 35 12.03 18.79 6.49
CA GLU A 35 11.42 17.46 6.51
C GLU A 35 10.82 17.09 5.15
N ILE A 36 10.18 18.04 4.47
CA ILE A 36 9.71 17.87 3.09
C ILE A 36 10.89 17.60 2.14
N ALA A 37 12.00 18.30 2.30
CA ALA A 37 13.19 18.08 1.46
C ALA A 37 13.77 16.68 1.66
N ILE A 38 13.80 16.17 2.90
CA ILE A 38 14.23 14.81 3.22
C ILE A 38 13.26 13.79 2.64
N ALA A 39 11.96 13.94 2.91
CA ALA A 39 10.92 13.05 2.39
C ALA A 39 10.93 13.01 0.86
N LYS A 40 11.10 14.16 0.19
CA LYS A 40 11.24 14.23 -1.27
C LYS A 40 12.45 13.44 -1.76
N LYS A 41 13.60 13.59 -1.10
CA LYS A 41 14.81 12.83 -1.44
C LYS A 41 14.59 11.33 -1.28
N GLU A 42 13.99 10.91 -0.17
CA GLU A 42 13.72 9.49 0.10
C GLU A 42 12.76 8.90 -0.93
N ILE A 43 11.68 9.61 -1.26
CA ILE A 43 10.75 9.19 -2.32
C ILE A 43 11.47 9.11 -3.67
N THR A 44 12.30 10.09 -4.03
CA THR A 44 13.08 10.05 -5.27
C THR A 44 14.03 8.85 -5.31
N ASP A 45 14.76 8.58 -4.22
CA ASP A 45 15.66 7.42 -4.13
C ASP A 45 14.89 6.10 -4.27
N ILE A 46 13.72 5.98 -3.65
CA ILE A 46 12.82 4.83 -3.79
C ILE A 46 12.38 4.67 -5.25
N VAL A 47 11.90 5.75 -5.88
CA VAL A 47 11.43 5.73 -7.27
C VAL A 47 12.55 5.35 -8.23
N VAL A 48 13.76 5.87 -8.06
CA VAL A 48 14.90 5.54 -8.91
C VAL A 48 15.27 4.06 -8.75
N LYS A 49 15.39 3.56 -7.52
CA LYS A 49 15.72 2.14 -7.26
C LYS A 49 14.63 1.21 -7.77
N ALA A 50 13.35 1.55 -7.54
CA ALA A 50 12.21 0.81 -8.06
C ALA A 50 12.20 0.82 -9.60
N GLY A 51 12.53 1.96 -10.23
CA GLY A 51 12.63 2.07 -11.69
C GLY A 51 13.72 1.20 -12.27
N ILE A 52 14.93 1.20 -11.68
CA ILE A 52 16.04 0.36 -12.12
C ILE A 52 15.71 -1.12 -11.95
N THR A 53 15.16 -1.52 -10.80
CA THR A 53 14.78 -2.92 -10.55
C THR A 53 13.66 -3.37 -11.49
N ALA A 54 12.66 -2.55 -11.75
CA ALA A 54 11.61 -2.84 -12.72
C ALA A 54 12.17 -2.98 -14.14
N ALA A 55 13.08 -2.09 -14.56
CA ALA A 55 13.72 -2.16 -15.86
C ALA A 55 14.55 -3.45 -16.02
N LEU A 56 15.37 -3.80 -15.02
CA LEU A 56 16.14 -5.03 -15.02
C LEU A 56 15.25 -6.27 -15.01
N ALA A 57 14.16 -6.26 -14.24
CA ALA A 57 13.19 -7.34 -14.23
C ALA A 57 12.52 -7.51 -15.60
N ALA A 58 12.15 -6.41 -16.27
CA ALA A 58 11.58 -6.46 -17.61
C ALA A 58 12.56 -7.07 -18.62
N VAL A 59 13.83 -6.67 -18.58
CA VAL A 59 14.88 -7.25 -19.43
C VAL A 59 15.08 -8.73 -19.12
N LEU A 60 15.16 -9.12 -17.85
CA LEU A 60 15.29 -10.51 -17.44
C LEU A 60 14.12 -11.37 -17.97
N VAL A 61 12.88 -10.90 -17.78
CA VAL A 61 11.69 -11.60 -18.27
C VAL A 61 11.71 -11.72 -19.78
N PHE A 62 12.13 -10.68 -20.50
CA PHE A 62 12.27 -10.73 -21.97
C PHE A 62 13.28 -11.80 -22.41
N PHE A 63 14.45 -11.88 -21.77
CA PHE A 63 15.46 -12.89 -22.11
C PHE A 63 15.02 -14.31 -21.71
N LEU A 64 14.38 -14.49 -20.55
CA LEU A 64 13.84 -15.78 -20.14
C LEU A 64 12.74 -16.26 -21.10
N LEU A 65 11.85 -15.36 -21.54
CA LEU A 65 10.83 -15.68 -22.53
C LEU A 65 11.45 -16.03 -23.89
N SER A 66 12.46 -15.28 -24.32
CA SER A 66 13.19 -15.55 -25.56
C SER A 66 13.92 -16.90 -25.53
N ALA A 67 14.59 -17.20 -24.41
CA ALA A 67 15.25 -18.48 -24.16
C ALA A 67 14.25 -19.64 -24.12
N TRP A 68 13.08 -19.44 -23.50
CA TRP A 68 12.00 -20.42 -23.50
C TRP A 68 11.56 -20.78 -24.92
N VAL A 69 11.33 -19.79 -25.79
CA VAL A 69 10.98 -20.04 -27.20
C VAL A 69 12.10 -20.82 -27.90
N MET A 70 13.37 -20.46 -27.71
CA MET A 70 14.48 -21.22 -28.29
C MET A 70 14.55 -22.66 -27.78
N LEU A 71 14.30 -22.91 -26.50
CA LEU A 71 14.26 -24.27 -25.96
C LEU A 71 13.17 -25.13 -26.63
N LEU A 72 12.00 -24.55 -26.95
CA LEU A 72 10.96 -25.27 -27.67
C LEU A 72 11.39 -25.62 -29.10
N PHE A 73 12.07 -24.71 -29.78
CA PHE A 73 12.67 -24.98 -31.09
C PHE A 73 13.74 -26.07 -31.00
N THR A 74 14.63 -25.99 -30.00
CA THR A 74 15.65 -27.01 -29.76
C THR A 74 15.01 -28.38 -29.50
N ALA A 75 13.94 -28.44 -28.70
CA ALA A 75 13.21 -29.67 -28.45
C ALA A 75 12.61 -30.25 -29.74
N ALA A 76 11.93 -29.42 -30.55
CA ALA A 76 11.34 -29.86 -31.81
C ALA A 76 12.42 -30.36 -32.79
N TRP A 77 13.51 -29.61 -32.97
CA TRP A 77 14.62 -30.03 -33.82
C TRP A 77 15.36 -31.27 -33.29
N GLY A 78 15.43 -31.44 -31.97
CA GLY A 78 15.94 -32.65 -31.35
C GLY A 78 15.10 -33.88 -31.71
N LEU A 79 13.76 -33.74 -31.75
CA LEU A 79 12.87 -34.80 -32.23
C LEU A 79 13.07 -35.07 -33.73
N VAL A 80 13.28 -34.04 -34.54
CA VAL A 80 13.59 -34.21 -35.97
C VAL A 80 14.91 -34.98 -36.15
N ALA A 81 15.93 -34.70 -35.34
CA ALA A 81 17.20 -35.41 -35.38
C ALA A 81 17.08 -36.91 -35.03
N LEU A 82 16.01 -37.31 -34.32
CA LEU A 82 15.67 -38.72 -34.06
C LEU A 82 14.98 -39.41 -35.25
N GLY A 83 14.81 -38.72 -36.38
CA GLY A 83 14.20 -39.25 -37.60
C GLY A 83 12.70 -38.96 -37.74
N LEU A 84 12.10 -38.17 -36.84
CA LEU A 84 10.71 -37.75 -37.00
C LEU A 84 10.60 -36.67 -38.09
N SER A 85 9.44 -36.62 -38.75
CA SER A 85 9.15 -35.52 -39.66
C SER A 85 9.10 -34.18 -38.90
N PRO A 86 9.50 -33.06 -39.52
CA PRO A 86 9.46 -31.74 -38.88
C PRO A 86 8.08 -31.40 -38.33
N TRP A 87 7.03 -31.56 -39.14
CA TRP A 87 5.67 -31.22 -38.73
C TRP A 87 5.19 -32.00 -37.50
N LEU A 88 5.52 -33.30 -37.40
CA LEU A 88 5.11 -34.13 -36.29
C LEU A 88 5.87 -33.78 -35.01
N SER A 89 7.15 -33.44 -35.14
CA SER A 89 8.00 -33.03 -34.01
C SER A 89 7.47 -31.77 -33.31
N PHE A 90 7.09 -30.75 -34.08
CA PHE A 90 6.46 -29.54 -33.54
C PHE A 90 5.10 -29.85 -32.90
N LEU A 91 4.33 -30.77 -33.48
CA LEU A 91 3.01 -31.16 -32.97
C LEU A 91 3.11 -31.90 -31.62
N ILE A 92 4.12 -32.76 -31.47
CA ILE A 92 4.39 -33.45 -30.20
C ILE A 92 4.79 -32.47 -29.11
N VAL A 93 5.71 -31.53 -29.40
CA VAL A 93 6.12 -30.51 -28.43
C VAL A 93 4.93 -29.63 -28.04
N ALA A 94 4.10 -29.22 -29.00
CA ALA A 94 2.88 -28.46 -28.74
C ALA A 94 1.89 -29.24 -27.85
N ALA A 95 1.64 -30.51 -28.15
CA ALA A 95 0.78 -31.37 -27.35
C ALA A 95 1.31 -31.51 -25.90
N ALA A 96 2.62 -31.70 -25.73
CA ALA A 96 3.24 -31.77 -24.40
C ALA A 96 3.03 -30.48 -23.60
N LEU A 97 3.16 -29.30 -24.23
CA LEU A 97 2.90 -28.01 -23.58
C LEU A 97 1.43 -27.82 -23.22
N ILE A 98 0.50 -28.26 -24.06
CA ILE A 98 -0.93 -28.20 -23.75
C ILE A 98 -1.23 -29.05 -22.52
N VAL A 99 -0.73 -30.28 -22.47
CA VAL A 99 -0.92 -31.18 -21.31
C VAL A 99 -0.33 -30.55 -20.05
N LEU A 100 0.90 -30.03 -20.12
CA LEU A 100 1.52 -29.36 -18.99
C LEU A 100 0.72 -28.13 -18.54
N GLY A 101 0.26 -27.32 -19.50
CA GLY A 101 -0.57 -26.14 -19.25
C GLY A 101 -1.91 -26.48 -18.59
N LEU A 102 -2.56 -27.57 -18.99
CA LEU A 102 -3.78 -28.05 -18.34
C LEU A 102 -3.53 -28.50 -16.89
N ILE A 103 -2.42 -29.20 -16.63
CA ILE A 103 -2.05 -29.63 -15.28
C ILE A 103 -1.79 -28.41 -14.38
N LEU A 104 -0.98 -27.46 -14.85
CA LEU A 104 -0.67 -26.24 -14.10
C LEU A 104 -1.91 -25.36 -13.91
N GLY A 105 -2.73 -25.21 -14.95
CA GLY A 105 -3.98 -24.44 -14.88
C GLY A 105 -4.97 -25.05 -13.89
N LEU A 106 -5.08 -26.38 -13.87
CA LEU A 106 -5.91 -27.08 -12.88
C LEU A 106 -5.36 -26.91 -11.46
N ALA A 107 -4.04 -27.04 -11.27
CA ALA A 107 -3.40 -26.80 -9.98
C ALA A 107 -3.63 -25.36 -9.50
N ALA A 108 -3.44 -24.37 -10.37
CA ALA A 108 -3.71 -22.96 -10.08
C ALA A 108 -5.18 -22.72 -9.73
N PHE A 109 -6.12 -23.33 -10.44
CA PHE A 109 -7.55 -23.25 -10.14
C PHE A 109 -7.89 -23.85 -8.77
N LEU A 110 -7.30 -25.01 -8.43
CA LEU A 110 -7.48 -25.65 -7.14
C LEU A 110 -6.91 -24.80 -5.99
N VAL A 111 -5.73 -24.21 -6.18
CA VAL A 111 -5.11 -23.29 -5.21
C VAL A 111 -5.96 -22.03 -5.06
N ALA A 112 -6.39 -21.42 -6.16
CA ALA A 112 -7.24 -20.23 -6.14
C ALA A 112 -8.56 -20.47 -5.39
N LYS A 113 -9.19 -21.64 -5.58
CA LYS A 113 -10.42 -22.01 -4.86
C LYS A 113 -10.23 -22.17 -3.35
N ARG A 114 -9.00 -22.44 -2.89
CA ARG A 114 -8.66 -22.54 -1.46
C ARG A 114 -8.38 -21.18 -0.82
N ILE A 115 -8.01 -20.17 -1.62
CA ILE A 115 -7.79 -18.81 -1.15
C ILE A 115 -9.16 -18.13 -1.00
N LYS A 116 -9.76 -18.22 0.19
CA LYS A 116 -10.85 -17.32 0.58
C LYS A 116 -10.21 -15.93 0.77
N GLY A 117 -10.48 -15.01 -0.15
CA GLY A 117 -9.96 -13.65 -0.07
C GLY A 117 -10.42 -12.94 1.22
N PRO A 118 -9.58 -12.08 1.83
CA PRO A 118 -9.98 -11.25 2.96
C PRO A 118 -11.03 -10.23 2.50
N THR A 119 -12.30 -10.56 2.68
CA THR A 119 -13.46 -9.76 2.25
C THR A 119 -13.44 -8.36 2.87
N THR A 120 -12.93 -8.22 4.09
CA THR A 120 -12.85 -6.95 4.81
C THR A 120 -11.80 -5.97 4.25
N THR A 121 -10.69 -6.48 3.70
CA THR A 121 -9.63 -5.63 3.14
C THR A 121 -10.00 -5.06 1.78
N VAL A 122 -10.65 -5.87 0.92
CA VAL A 122 -11.14 -5.39 -0.38
C VAL A 122 -12.30 -4.40 -0.19
N GLU A 123 -13.17 -4.62 0.79
CA GLU A 123 -14.27 -3.70 1.10
C GLU A 123 -13.78 -2.36 1.65
N THR A 124 -12.74 -2.37 2.49
CA THR A 124 -12.10 -1.13 2.98
C THR A 124 -11.42 -0.36 1.84
N ALA A 125 -10.72 -1.05 0.93
CA ALA A 125 -10.10 -0.43 -0.23
C ALA A 125 -11.14 0.12 -1.22
N THR A 126 -12.23 -0.61 -1.47
CA THR A 126 -13.35 -0.15 -2.30
C THR A 126 -14.09 1.01 -1.65
N SER A 127 -14.27 1.01 -0.34
CA SER A 127 -14.89 2.12 0.40
C SER A 127 -14.01 3.38 0.39
N ALA A 128 -12.69 3.22 0.49
CA ALA A 128 -11.75 4.33 0.36
C ALA A 128 -11.79 4.95 -1.05
N VAL A 129 -11.85 4.11 -2.10
CA VAL A 129 -12.02 4.57 -3.48
C VAL A 129 -13.39 5.20 -3.71
N GLY A 130 -14.45 4.63 -3.12
CA GLY A 130 -15.82 5.17 -3.17
C GLY A 130 -15.96 6.52 -2.48
N ALA A 131 -15.24 6.72 -1.37
CA ALA A 131 -15.18 7.98 -0.64
C ALA A 131 -14.45 9.07 -1.45
N VAL A 132 -13.36 8.72 -2.16
CA VAL A 132 -12.68 9.63 -3.10
C VAL A 132 -13.55 9.95 -4.32
N GLN A 133 -14.41 9.03 -4.74
CA GLN A 133 -15.39 9.23 -5.81
C GLN A 133 -16.69 9.93 -5.35
N GLY A 134 -16.79 10.34 -4.08
CA GLY A 134 -17.95 11.08 -3.55
C GLY A 134 -19.23 10.25 -3.41
N LYS A 135 -19.17 8.91 -3.53
CA LYS A 135 -20.31 8.04 -3.24
C LYS A 135 -20.43 7.89 -1.72
N ARG A 136 -21.31 8.70 -1.11
CA ARG A 136 -21.70 8.54 0.30
C ARG A 136 -22.36 7.16 0.49
N PRO A 137 -21.86 6.29 1.37
CA PRO A 137 -22.63 5.11 1.80
C PRO A 137 -23.86 5.60 2.58
N VAL A 138 -25.05 5.15 2.17
CA VAL A 138 -26.34 5.52 2.80
C VAL A 138 -26.55 4.80 4.14
N ASN A 139 -25.61 3.96 4.57
CA ASN A 139 -25.67 3.21 5.84
C ASN A 139 -24.47 3.56 6.73
N ALA A 140 -24.23 4.85 6.98
CA ALA A 140 -23.54 5.21 8.22
C ALA A 140 -24.56 4.92 9.33
N ALA A 141 -24.25 3.95 10.19
CA ALA A 141 -25.08 3.49 11.31
C ALA A 141 -26.05 4.58 11.76
N ASP A 142 -27.35 4.30 11.61
CA ASP A 142 -28.37 5.24 12.05
C ASP A 142 -28.07 5.54 13.51
N TYR A 143 -27.73 6.79 13.76
CA TYR A 143 -27.22 7.23 15.06
C TYR A 143 -28.26 6.88 16.13
N ASP A 144 -29.54 6.87 15.74
CA ASP A 144 -30.70 6.45 16.54
C ASP A 144 -30.56 5.03 17.13
N ASP A 145 -30.13 4.04 16.35
CA ASP A 145 -29.95 2.65 16.81
C ASP A 145 -28.81 2.54 17.85
N ALA A 146 -27.70 3.25 17.62
CA ALA A 146 -26.55 3.26 18.53
C ALA A 146 -26.83 4.07 19.81
N TYR A 147 -27.66 5.12 19.73
CA TYR A 147 -28.10 5.89 20.89
C TYR A 147 -29.06 5.07 21.77
N GLU A 148 -30.00 4.33 21.19
CA GLU A 148 -30.90 3.44 21.95
C GLU A 148 -30.13 2.35 22.71
N GLU A 149 -29.12 1.73 22.09
CA GLU A 149 -28.35 0.67 22.74
C GLU A 149 -27.51 1.20 23.92
N LEU A 150 -26.88 2.37 23.76
CA LEU A 150 -25.98 2.95 24.78
C LEU A 150 -26.73 3.67 25.91
N TYR A 151 -27.80 4.40 25.59
CA TYR A 151 -28.56 5.16 26.59
C TYR A 151 -29.79 4.40 27.13
N GLY A 152 -30.45 3.57 26.33
CA GLY A 152 -31.63 2.79 26.75
C GLY A 152 -31.33 1.85 27.90
N LYS A 153 -30.15 1.20 27.90
CA LYS A 153 -29.70 0.29 28.96
C LYS A 153 -29.47 0.99 30.30
N GLN A 154 -29.02 2.25 30.26
CA GLN A 154 -28.73 3.06 31.45
C GLN A 154 -30.00 3.65 32.07
N VAL A 155 -30.96 4.06 31.24
CA VAL A 155 -32.25 4.61 31.69
C VAL A 155 -33.11 3.51 32.33
N ALA A 156 -33.11 2.30 31.76
CA ALA A 156 -33.76 1.13 32.32
C ALA A 156 -33.16 0.67 33.66
N ALA A 157 -31.83 0.70 33.80
CA ALA A 157 -31.17 0.37 35.07
C ALA A 157 -31.52 1.38 36.18
N ARG A 158 -31.57 2.67 35.85
CA ARG A 158 -31.85 3.75 36.81
C ARG A 158 -33.32 3.80 37.24
N SER A 159 -34.26 3.41 36.39
CA SER A 159 -35.69 3.34 36.71
C SER A 159 -36.02 2.16 37.64
N VAL A 160 -35.31 1.04 37.50
CA VAL A 160 -35.43 -0.13 38.40
C VAL A 160 -34.88 0.19 39.80
N GLU A 161 -33.76 0.91 39.88
CA GLU A 161 -33.15 1.30 41.16
C GLU A 161 -34.02 2.29 41.97
N LYS A 162 -34.62 3.29 41.31
CA LYS A 162 -35.52 4.26 41.97
C LYS A 162 -36.82 3.63 42.50
N THR A 163 -37.31 2.57 41.85
CA THR A 163 -38.53 1.88 42.27
C THR A 163 -38.27 1.04 43.53
N LYS A 164 -37.07 0.47 43.67
CA LYS A 164 -36.67 -0.31 44.84
C LYS A 164 -36.37 0.55 46.08
N ALA A 165 -36.02 1.82 45.90
CA ALA A 165 -35.77 2.76 46.99
C ALA A 165 -37.03 3.43 47.57
N ARG A 166 -38.21 3.18 46.99
CA ARG A 166 -39.51 3.74 47.42
C ARG A 166 -40.48 2.69 48.00
N ALA A 167 -40.06 1.43 48.12
CA ALA A 167 -40.78 0.35 48.79
C ALA A 167 -40.07 0.00 50.10
#